data_AF-A0A3P4IBM4-F1
#
_entry.id   AF-A0A3P4IBM4-F1
#
_cell.length_a   1.000
_cell.length_b   1.000
_cell.length_c   1.000
_cell.angle_alpha   90.00
_cell.angle_beta   90.00
_cell.angle_gamma   90.00
#
_symmetry.space_group_name_H-M   'P 1'
#
loop_
_entity.id
_entity.type
_entity.pdbx_description
1 polymer ?
#
loop_
_entity_poly.entity_id
_entity_poly.type
_entity_poly.pdbx_seq_one_letter_code
_entity_poly.pdbx_strand_id
1 'polypeptide(L)'
;MIYRDFYHLMLESFSQPVELYTESRNVPFTLYVEEQKLFVRNGKDNTSRIGPKEVAAFVERFEENGSMLAKDYQDVTFKASYLLAAMKYITLKNALNPGNK
;
A
#
# COMPACT_ATOMS: atom_id res chain seq x y z
N MET A 1 -2.79 11.66 -9.69
CA MET A 1 -4.09 10.95 -9.57
C MET A 1 -4.92 11.63 -8.48
N ILE A 2 -6.26 11.49 -8.44
CA ILE A 2 -7.02 12.00 -7.28
C ILE A 2 -6.60 11.17 -6.06
N TYR A 3 -5.89 11.77 -5.10
CA TYR A 3 -5.31 11.07 -3.93
C TYR A 3 -6.34 10.30 -3.09
N ARG A 4 -7.62 10.72 -3.16
CA ARG A 4 -8.75 10.00 -2.58
C ARG A 4 -8.94 8.64 -3.23
N ASP A 5 -8.69 8.50 -4.52
CA ASP A 5 -8.91 7.27 -5.28
C ASP A 5 -7.94 6.17 -4.86
N PHE A 6 -6.68 6.50 -4.54
CA PHE A 6 -5.71 5.47 -4.20
C PHE A 6 -6.04 4.77 -2.88
N TYR A 7 -6.50 5.50 -1.85
CA TYR A 7 -6.93 4.86 -0.61
C TYR A 7 -8.15 3.96 -0.82
N HIS A 8 -9.15 4.40 -1.60
CA HIS A 8 -10.31 3.56 -1.95
C HIS A 8 -9.90 2.34 -2.77
N LEU A 9 -8.99 2.51 -3.73
CA LEU A 9 -8.44 1.41 -4.52
C LEU A 9 -7.72 0.38 -3.63
N MET A 10 -6.99 0.83 -2.60
CA MET A 10 -6.43 -0.07 -1.60
C MET A 10 -7.53 -0.80 -0.83
N LEU A 11 -8.59 -0.11 -0.41
CA LEU A 11 -9.71 -0.76 0.29
C LEU A 11 -10.35 -1.86 -0.56
N GLU A 12 -10.58 -1.60 -1.85
CA GLU A 12 -11.15 -2.58 -2.78
C GLU A 12 -10.18 -3.75 -3.03
N SER A 13 -8.91 -3.43 -3.29
CA SER A 13 -7.88 -4.41 -3.63
C SER A 13 -7.54 -5.36 -2.49
N PHE A 14 -7.71 -4.92 -1.24
CA PHE A 14 -7.42 -5.67 -0.02
C PHE A 14 -8.68 -5.96 0.80
N SER A 15 -9.85 -5.96 0.16
CA SER A 15 -11.13 -6.38 0.77
C SER A 15 -11.09 -7.81 1.30
N GLN A 16 -10.25 -8.65 0.69
CA GLN A 16 -9.80 -9.91 1.26
C GLN A 16 -8.34 -9.78 1.70
N PRO A 17 -7.91 -10.48 2.76
CA PRO A 17 -6.51 -10.47 3.18
C PRO A 17 -5.57 -10.94 2.05
N VAL A 18 -4.54 -10.15 1.78
CA VAL A 18 -3.51 -10.47 0.78
C VAL A 18 -2.15 -10.49 1.47
N GLU A 19 -1.44 -11.61 1.33
CA GLU A 19 -0.04 -11.71 1.73
C GLU A 19 0.86 -11.06 0.68
N LEU A 20 1.73 -10.17 1.14
CA LEU A 20 2.70 -9.43 0.34
C LEU A 20 4.08 -9.48 1.00
N TYR A 21 5.08 -9.04 0.25
CA TYR A 21 6.48 -9.04 0.67
C TYR A 21 7.08 -7.66 0.49
N THR A 22 7.89 -7.23 1.47
CA THR A 22 8.61 -5.96 1.36
C THR A 22 9.77 -6.08 0.38
N GLU A 23 9.94 -5.10 -0.52
CA GLU A 23 10.96 -5.19 -1.59
C GLU A 23 12.40 -5.30 -1.06
N SER A 24 12.74 -4.62 0.03
CA SER A 24 14.14 -4.52 0.47
C SER A 24 14.65 -5.72 1.28
N ARG A 25 13.76 -6.42 1.98
CA ARG A 25 14.13 -7.51 2.90
C ARG A 25 13.31 -8.78 2.72
N ASN A 26 12.39 -8.80 1.74
CA ASN A 26 11.47 -9.89 1.46
C ASN A 26 10.72 -10.38 2.72
N VAL A 27 10.40 -9.45 3.64
CA VAL A 27 9.68 -9.77 4.87
C VAL A 27 8.19 -9.87 4.54
N PRO A 28 7.51 -10.97 4.91
CA PRO A 28 6.08 -11.14 4.67
C PRO A 28 5.24 -10.25 5.58
N PHE A 29 4.10 -9.83 5.07
CA PHE A 29 3.04 -9.13 5.80
C PHE A 29 1.70 -9.33 5.12
N THR A 30 0.61 -9.08 5.83
CA THR A 30 -0.74 -9.15 5.28
C THR A 30 -1.36 -7.76 5.25
N LEU A 31 -1.90 -7.34 4.11
CA LEU A 31 -2.83 -6.22 4.02
C LEU A 31 -4.25 -6.73 3.98
N TYR A 32 -5.13 -6.07 4.71
CA TYR A 32 -6.54 -6.43 4.75
C TYR A 32 -7.39 -5.22 5.15
N VAL A 33 -8.68 -5.30 4.83
CA VAL A 33 -9.69 -4.34 5.25
C VAL A 33 -10.57 -4.94 6.33
N GLU A 34 -10.81 -4.15 7.36
CA GLU A 34 -11.79 -4.46 8.40
C GLU A 34 -12.54 -3.16 8.71
N GLU A 35 -13.89 -3.22 8.77
CA GLU A 35 -14.74 -2.04 8.99
C GLU A 35 -14.41 -0.82 8.08
N GLN A 36 -14.15 -1.06 6.79
CA GLN A 36 -13.73 -0.03 5.81
C GLN A 36 -12.43 0.71 6.17
N LYS A 37 -11.59 0.11 7.02
CA LYS A 37 -10.28 0.64 7.41
C LYS A 37 -9.21 -0.32 6.93
N LEU A 38 -8.13 0.24 6.40
CA LEU A 38 -6.98 -0.52 5.94
C LEU A 38 -6.07 -0.86 7.12
N PHE A 39 -5.65 -2.12 7.21
CA PHE A 39 -4.73 -2.62 8.21
C PHE A 39 -3.58 -3.37 7.57
N VAL A 40 -2.43 -3.34 8.25
CA VAL A 40 -1.30 -4.22 7.99
C VAL A 40 -1.03 -5.05 9.24
N ARG A 41 -0.88 -6.36 9.05
CA ARG A 41 -0.31 -7.29 10.03
C ARG A 41 1.08 -7.70 9.55
N ASN A 42 2.13 -7.37 10.30
CA ASN A 42 3.49 -7.73 9.91
C ASN A 42 3.85 -9.18 10.30
N GLY A 43 5.02 -9.67 9.88
CA GLY A 43 5.50 -11.02 10.22
C GLY A 43 5.79 -11.28 11.70
N LYS A 44 5.52 -10.33 12.60
CA LYS A 44 5.53 -10.52 14.07
C LYS A 44 4.12 -10.48 14.67
N ASP A 45 3.09 -10.60 13.83
CA ASP A 45 1.67 -10.46 14.18
C ASP A 45 1.27 -9.10 14.78
N ASN A 46 2.12 -8.08 14.64
CA ASN A 46 1.75 -6.72 15.04
C ASN A 46 0.84 -6.11 13.97
N THR A 47 -0.35 -5.69 14.40
CA THR A 47 -1.31 -4.98 13.55
C THR A 47 -1.17 -3.48 13.71
N SER A 48 -1.19 -2.75 12.59
CA SER A 48 -1.30 -1.29 12.61
C SER A 48 -2.26 -0.81 11.53
N ARG A 49 -3.00 0.26 11.83
CA ARG A 49 -3.90 0.89 10.86
C ARG A 49 -3.09 1.73 9.88
N ILE A 50 -3.52 1.71 8.62
CA ILE A 50 -3.08 2.62 7.57
C ILE A 50 -4.20 3.63 7.30
N GLY A 51 -3.95 4.90 7.56
CA GLY A 51 -4.93 5.98 7.39
C GLY A 51 -4.94 6.59 5.99
N PRO A 52 -6.06 7.20 5.57
CA PRO A 52 -6.13 7.88 4.26
C PRO A 52 -5.16 9.07 4.16
N LYS A 53 -4.88 9.78 5.26
CA LYS A 53 -3.93 10.91 5.26
C LYS A 53 -2.50 10.46 5.01
N GLU A 54 -2.04 9.38 5.65
CA GLU A 54 -0.68 8.86 5.42
C GLU A 54 -0.54 8.27 4.01
N VAL A 55 -1.61 7.66 3.46
CA VAL A 55 -1.62 7.17 2.08
C VAL A 55 -1.56 8.33 1.09
N ALA A 56 -2.33 9.40 1.30
CA ALA A 56 -2.30 10.58 0.44
C ALA A 56 -0.90 11.22 0.42
N ALA A 57 -0.30 11.45 1.59
CA ALA A 57 1.05 12.02 1.69
C ALA A 57 2.12 11.14 1.04
N PHE A 58 2.00 9.81 1.18
CA PHE A 58 2.88 8.86 0.48
C PHE A 58 2.73 8.96 -1.04
N VAL A 59 1.50 8.97 -1.57
CA VAL A 59 1.25 9.03 -3.02
C VAL A 59 1.75 10.35 -3.61
N GLU A 60 1.51 11.48 -2.95
CA GLU A 60 2.03 12.78 -3.36
C GLU A 60 3.56 12.74 -3.48
N ARG A 61 4.25 12.24 -2.44
CA ARG A 61 5.70 12.10 -2.49
C ARG A 61 6.17 11.09 -3.54
N PHE A 62 5.43 10.01 -3.76
CA PHE A 62 5.74 9.01 -4.78
C PHE A 62 5.61 9.59 -6.20
N GLU A 63 4.57 10.38 -6.46
CA GLU A 63 4.40 11.07 -7.74
C GLU A 63 5.52 12.11 -7.98
N GLU A 64 6.04 12.76 -6.93
CA GLU A 64 7.16 13.71 -7.03
C GLU A 64 8.51 13.05 -7.38
N ASN A 65 8.82 11.89 -6.78
CA ASN A 65 10.17 11.32 -6.85
C ASN A 65 10.27 9.99 -7.62
N GLY A 66 9.17 9.24 -7.79
CA GLY A 66 9.12 7.95 -8.47
C GLY A 66 9.99 6.84 -7.84
N SER A 67 10.41 6.99 -6.57
CA SER A 67 11.34 6.07 -5.94
C SER A 67 10.69 4.74 -5.50
N MET A 68 11.45 3.64 -5.57
CA MET A 68 11.05 2.37 -4.98
C MET A 68 11.73 2.10 -3.64
N LEU A 69 12.42 3.10 -3.08
CA LEU A 69 13.13 2.98 -1.81
C LEU A 69 12.28 3.56 -0.68
N ALA A 70 11.90 2.71 0.29
CA ALA A 70 11.10 3.12 1.44
C ALA A 70 11.70 4.30 2.25
N LYS A 71 13.04 4.44 2.25
CA LYS A 71 13.73 5.54 2.94
C LYS A 71 13.37 6.92 2.41
N ASP A 72 12.96 7.01 1.15
CA ASP A 72 12.65 8.29 0.47
C ASP A 72 11.26 8.85 0.83
N TYR A 73 10.54 8.13 1.70
CA TYR A 73 9.20 8.45 2.18
C TYR A 73 9.11 8.50 3.71
N GLN A 74 10.23 8.36 4.41
CA GLN A 74 10.24 8.27 5.88
C GLN A 74 9.79 9.57 6.56
N ASP A 75 9.88 10.70 5.87
CA ASP A 75 9.39 11.99 6.34
C ASP A 75 7.86 12.08 6.32
N VAL A 76 7.17 11.26 5.53
CA VAL A 76 5.70 11.23 5.42
C VAL A 76 5.06 10.01 6.08
N THR A 77 5.72 8.85 6.09
CA THR A 77 5.22 7.66 6.80
C THR A 77 6.30 6.62 7.10
N PHE A 78 6.19 5.97 8.27
CA PHE A 78 6.98 4.78 8.62
C PHE A 78 6.51 3.49 7.94
N LYS A 79 5.37 3.53 7.23
CA LYS A 79 4.77 2.37 6.55
C LYS A 79 5.09 2.28 5.07
N ALA A 80 6.04 3.09 4.58
CA ALA A 80 6.36 3.22 3.16
C ALA A 80 6.68 1.90 2.47
N SER A 81 7.40 0.98 3.13
CA SER A 81 7.71 -0.34 2.56
C SER A 81 6.47 -1.18 2.26
N TYR A 82 5.42 -1.06 3.08
CA TYR A 82 4.15 -1.76 2.84
C TYR A 82 3.36 -1.10 1.72
N LEU A 83 3.36 0.25 1.66
CA LEU A 83 2.65 1.00 0.62
C LEU A 83 3.27 0.80 -0.77
N LEU A 84 4.60 0.76 -0.87
CA LEU A 84 5.31 0.45 -2.12
C LEU A 84 4.96 -0.95 -2.64
N ALA A 85 4.98 -1.96 -1.77
CA ALA A 85 4.60 -3.33 -2.13
C ALA A 85 3.12 -3.41 -2.54
N ALA A 86 2.23 -2.69 -1.86
CA ALA A 86 0.82 -2.61 -2.23
C ALA A 86 0.62 -1.95 -3.61
N MET A 87 1.31 -0.86 -3.88
CA MET A 87 1.24 -0.15 -5.16
C MET A 87 1.73 -1.04 -6.31
N LYS A 88 2.83 -1.77 -6.11
CA LYS A 88 3.34 -2.77 -7.07
C LYS A 88 2.32 -3.87 -7.31
N TYR A 89 1.73 -4.43 -6.25
CA TYR A 89 0.69 -5.46 -6.36
C TYR A 89 -0.52 -4.99 -7.16
N ILE A 90 -1.06 -3.81 -6.85
CA ILE A 90 -2.22 -3.23 -7.55
C ILE A 90 -1.89 -2.97 -9.03
N THR A 91 -0.71 -2.41 -9.30
CA THR A 91 -0.25 -2.15 -10.67
C THR A 91 -0.18 -3.45 -11.49
N LEU A 92 0.42 -4.50 -10.93
CA LEU A 92 0.51 -5.81 -11.57
C LEU A 92 -0.87 -6.45 -11.75
N LYS A 93 -1.72 -6.41 -10.73
CA LYS A 93 -3.10 -6.93 -10.78
C LYS A 93 -3.90 -6.27 -11.90
N ASN A 94 -3.77 -4.95 -12.06
CA ASN A 94 -4.47 -4.19 -13.10
C ASN A 94 -3.88 -4.42 -14.50
N ALA A 95 -2.56 -4.59 -14.61
CA ALA A 95 -1.92 -4.94 -15.88
C ALA A 95 -2.35 -6.32 -16.40
N LEU A 96 -2.60 -7.26 -15.48
CA LEU A 96 -3.04 -8.62 -15.79
C LEU A 96 -4.55 -8.73 -16.04
N ASN A 97 -5.35 -7.72 -15.66
CA ASN A 97 -6.80 -7.67 -15.86
C ASN A 97 -7.22 -6.36 -16.58
N PRO A 98 -6.95 -6.23 -17.89
CA PRO A 98 -7.29 -5.02 -18.65
C PRO A 98 -8.80 -4.78 -18.86
N GLY A 99 -9.67 -5.69 -18.40
CA GLY A 99 -11.12 -5.68 -18.67
C GLY A 99 -11.99 -4.79 -17.77
N ASN A 100 -11.41 -4.06 -16.80
CA ASN A 100 -12.16 -3.16 -15.90
C ASN A 100 -11.97 -1.68 -16.28
N LYS A 101 -12.21 -1.33 -17.56
CA LYS A 101 -12.33 0.06 -18.03
C LYS A 101 -13.76 0.35 -18.46
#